data_AF-A0A379SE50-F1
#
_entry.id   AF-A0A379SE50-F1
#
_cell.length_a   1.000
_cell.length_b   1.000
_cell.length_c   1.000
_cell.angle_alpha   90.00
_cell.angle_beta   90.00
_cell.angle_gamma   90.00
#
_symmetry.space_group_name_H-M   'P 1'
#
loop_
_entity.id
_entity.type
_entity.pdbx_description
1 polymer ?
#
loop_
_entity_poly.entity_id
_entity_poly.type
_entity_poly.pdbx_seq_one_letter_code
_entity_poly.pdbx_strand_id
1 'polypeptide(L)'
;MKRNKYLLTASALAVLFPLAGQAEDINVDFTATVLATTCSMSIAALDGSTITGDASSGYTLDMGDIGMDKVVKKTTESQKNFKFVASECSASLNKITTTLATSSSASGNYIKNESADSGAATNVGIGFKQKDTTGESWLQPGTGKFDWSDKQRTANEAEMTVALRELVEGAGTPGAFSAKATFNFTYQ
;
A
#
# COMPACT_ATOMS: atom_id res chain seq x y z
N MET A 1 -91.51 -57.38 -24.85
CA MET A 1 -92.25 -57.13 -23.60
C MET A 1 -91.30 -56.53 -22.57
N LYS A 2 -91.75 -55.46 -21.91
CA LYS A 2 -91.09 -54.67 -20.86
C LYS A 2 -90.37 -55.54 -19.81
N ARG A 3 -89.27 -55.02 -19.27
CA ARG A 3 -89.15 -54.73 -17.82
C ARG A 3 -87.94 -53.84 -17.53
N ASN A 4 -88.27 -52.60 -17.24
CA ASN A 4 -87.41 -51.56 -16.70
C ASN A 4 -87.16 -51.85 -15.20
N LYS A 5 -85.91 -51.79 -14.73
CA LYS A 5 -85.57 -51.81 -13.30
C LYS A 5 -84.64 -50.63 -13.02
N TYR A 6 -85.19 -49.57 -12.46
CA TYR A 6 -84.42 -48.46 -11.90
C TYR A 6 -83.94 -48.86 -10.49
N LEU A 7 -82.63 -48.90 -10.30
CA LEU A 7 -81.98 -48.98 -9.00
C LEU A 7 -81.32 -47.63 -8.72
N LEU A 8 -81.72 -47.01 -7.62
CA LEU A 8 -81.21 -45.73 -7.10
C LEU A 8 -79.76 -45.92 -6.62
N THR A 9 -78.82 -45.18 -7.21
CA THR A 9 -77.44 -45.07 -6.75
C THR A 9 -77.30 -43.97 -5.71
N ALA A 10 -76.80 -44.32 -4.53
CA ALA A 10 -76.28 -43.39 -3.53
C ALA A 10 -75.03 -42.68 -4.06
N SER A 11 -74.80 -41.43 -3.70
CA SER A 11 -73.51 -40.76 -3.92
C SER A 11 -73.14 -39.86 -2.76
N ALA A 12 -71.85 -39.93 -2.44
CA ALA A 12 -71.24 -39.69 -1.14
C ALA A 12 -70.99 -38.21 -0.83
N LEU A 13 -70.99 -37.90 0.46
CA LEU A 13 -70.57 -36.65 1.05
C LEU A 13 -69.04 -36.51 0.88
N ALA A 14 -68.58 -35.57 0.06
CA ALA A 14 -67.16 -35.26 -0.10
C ALA A 14 -66.66 -34.44 1.11
N VAL A 15 -65.83 -35.04 1.95
CA VAL A 15 -65.12 -34.35 3.03
C VAL A 15 -63.87 -33.69 2.42
N LEU A 16 -63.87 -32.37 2.32
CA LEU A 16 -62.69 -31.55 2.03
C LEU A 16 -61.75 -31.60 3.24
N PHE A 17 -60.64 -32.32 3.14
CA PHE A 17 -59.53 -32.17 4.08
C PHE A 17 -58.70 -30.94 3.69
N PRO A 18 -58.39 -30.02 4.63
CA PRO A 18 -57.40 -28.99 4.38
C PRO A 18 -56.02 -29.64 4.31
N LEU A 19 -55.26 -29.40 3.23
CA LEU A 19 -53.84 -29.70 3.20
C LEU A 19 -53.16 -28.87 4.29
N ALA A 20 -52.72 -29.52 5.36
CA ALA A 20 -51.78 -28.92 6.29
C ALA A 20 -50.45 -28.70 5.55
N GLY A 21 -50.16 -27.44 5.21
CA GLY A 21 -48.85 -27.06 4.70
C GLY A 21 -47.82 -27.24 5.83
N GLN A 22 -46.90 -28.17 5.65
CA GLN A 22 -45.75 -28.33 6.54
C GLN A 22 -44.76 -27.22 6.18
N ALA A 23 -44.48 -26.31 7.12
CA ALA A 23 -43.35 -25.41 6.98
C ALA A 23 -42.08 -26.21 7.33
N GLU A 24 -41.18 -26.37 6.37
CA GLU A 24 -39.87 -26.97 6.60
C GLU A 24 -38.87 -25.85 6.92
N ASP A 25 -38.24 -25.92 8.09
CA ASP A 25 -37.16 -25.02 8.46
C ASP A 25 -35.88 -25.41 7.70
N ILE A 26 -35.42 -24.52 6.82
CA ILE A 26 -34.13 -24.68 6.11
C ILE A 26 -33.06 -23.99 6.96
N ASN A 27 -32.28 -24.78 7.69
CA ASN A 27 -31.09 -24.30 8.35
C ASN A 27 -29.91 -24.33 7.37
N VAL A 28 -29.35 -23.17 7.09
CA VAL A 28 -28.16 -22.98 6.24
C VAL A 28 -27.01 -22.47 7.10
N ASP A 29 -25.95 -23.27 7.16
CA ASP A 29 -24.69 -22.89 7.80
C ASP A 29 -23.78 -22.19 6.80
N PHE A 30 -23.52 -20.90 7.02
CA PHE A 30 -22.55 -20.15 6.25
C PHE A 30 -21.18 -20.21 6.93
N THR A 31 -20.23 -20.87 6.27
CA THR A 31 -18.81 -20.80 6.66
C THR A 31 -18.09 -19.89 5.68
N ALA A 32 -17.41 -18.86 6.20
CA ALA A 32 -16.57 -17.98 5.40
C ALA A 32 -15.19 -17.81 6.06
N THR A 33 -14.14 -17.88 5.25
CA THR A 33 -12.78 -17.54 5.66
C THR A 33 -12.54 -16.07 5.35
N VAL A 34 -12.38 -15.25 6.39
CA VAL A 34 -12.00 -13.83 6.24
C VAL A 34 -10.48 -13.75 6.13
N LEU A 35 -9.97 -13.47 4.93
CA LEU A 35 -8.56 -13.19 4.71
C LEU A 35 -8.27 -11.71 5.04
N ALA A 36 -7.08 -11.41 5.56
CA ALA A 36 -6.63 -10.04 5.74
C ALA A 36 -6.50 -9.35 4.37
N THR A 37 -7.01 -8.11 4.28
CA THR A 37 -6.79 -7.27 3.11
C THR A 37 -5.32 -6.89 3.06
N THR A 38 -4.56 -7.40 2.10
CA THR A 38 -3.12 -7.13 1.95
C THR A 38 -2.73 -7.00 0.49
N CYS A 39 -1.58 -6.38 0.24
CA CYS A 39 -0.85 -6.43 -1.01
C CYS A 39 0.57 -6.92 -0.76
N SER A 40 1.16 -7.57 -1.76
CA SER A 40 2.61 -7.73 -1.87
C SER A 40 3.21 -6.39 -2.32
N MET A 41 4.22 -5.87 -1.60
CA MET A 41 4.84 -4.58 -1.88
C MET A 41 6.26 -4.75 -2.40
N SER A 42 6.60 -4.01 -3.45
CA SER A 42 7.95 -3.95 -4.00
C SER A 42 8.35 -2.52 -4.34
N ILE A 43 9.64 -2.30 -4.60
CA ILE A 43 10.17 -1.01 -5.06
C ILE A 43 10.73 -1.19 -6.47
N ALA A 44 10.37 -0.28 -7.37
CA ALA A 44 10.87 -0.27 -8.74
C ALA A 44 11.55 1.06 -9.09
N ALA A 45 12.53 0.98 -10.00
CA ALA A 45 13.18 2.14 -10.57
C ALA A 45 12.19 3.04 -11.31
N LEU A 46 12.47 4.34 -11.32
CA LEU A 46 11.68 5.36 -11.98
C LEU A 46 12.61 6.47 -12.48
N ASP A 47 12.32 7.03 -13.65
CA ASP A 47 13.09 8.13 -14.26
C ASP A 47 14.61 7.85 -14.37
N GLY A 48 14.98 6.59 -14.66
CA GLY A 48 16.37 6.18 -14.85
C GLY A 48 17.18 5.97 -13.56
N SER A 49 16.53 5.83 -12.41
CA SER A 49 17.20 5.41 -11.18
C SER A 49 17.66 3.95 -11.24
N THR A 50 18.66 3.61 -10.42
CA THR A 50 19.18 2.24 -10.31
C THR A 50 18.78 1.68 -8.96
N ILE A 51 17.96 0.63 -8.98
CA ILE A 51 17.53 -0.09 -7.77
C ILE A 51 17.93 -1.56 -7.88
N THR A 52 18.53 -2.07 -6.83
CA THR A 52 18.92 -3.48 -6.69
C THR A 52 18.30 -4.08 -5.43
N GLY A 53 18.30 -5.41 -5.33
CA GLY A 53 17.69 -6.14 -4.22
C GLY A 53 16.21 -6.44 -4.43
N ASP A 54 15.57 -6.93 -3.37
CA ASP A 54 14.19 -7.40 -3.38
C ASP A 54 13.54 -7.32 -1.99
N ALA A 55 12.27 -7.75 -1.87
CA ALA A 55 11.55 -7.72 -0.61
C ALA A 55 12.16 -8.61 0.49
N SER A 56 12.97 -9.62 0.14
CA SER A 56 13.59 -10.54 1.10
C SER A 56 14.91 -9.99 1.65
N SER A 57 15.69 -9.34 0.79
CA SER A 57 17.03 -8.80 1.10
C SER A 57 17.03 -7.30 1.41
N GLY A 58 15.93 -6.61 1.10
CA GLY A 58 15.85 -5.15 1.10
C GLY A 58 16.23 -4.56 -0.26
N TYR A 59 15.83 -3.31 -0.49
CA TYR A 59 16.12 -2.57 -1.71
C TYR A 59 17.24 -1.57 -1.48
N THR A 60 18.12 -1.43 -2.46
CA THR A 60 19.16 -0.39 -2.50
C THR A 60 18.93 0.51 -3.69
N LEU A 61 18.77 1.81 -3.45
CA LEU A 61 18.72 2.84 -4.47
C LEU A 61 20.09 3.52 -4.56
N ASP A 62 20.70 3.50 -5.73
CA ASP A 62 21.95 4.21 -5.98
C ASP A 62 21.67 5.68 -6.32
N MET A 63 22.19 6.57 -5.46
CA MET A 63 22.12 8.01 -5.67
C MET A 63 23.21 8.52 -6.63
N GLY A 64 24.27 7.74 -6.84
CA GLY A 64 25.48 8.14 -7.57
C GLY A 64 26.30 9.22 -6.86
N ASP A 65 27.35 9.69 -7.54
CA ASP A 65 28.15 10.81 -7.08
C ASP A 65 27.41 12.14 -7.28
N ILE A 66 27.10 12.81 -6.17
CA ILE A 66 26.38 14.10 -6.16
C ILE A 66 27.31 15.19 -5.64
N GLY A 67 27.54 16.21 -6.46
CA GLY A 67 28.30 17.39 -6.06
C GLY A 67 27.62 18.16 -4.93
N MET A 68 28.38 18.64 -3.95
CA MET A 68 27.82 19.39 -2.81
C MET A 68 27.13 20.68 -3.26
N ASP A 69 27.57 21.29 -4.37
CA ASP A 69 26.92 22.46 -4.95
C ASP A 69 25.48 22.15 -5.40
N LYS A 70 25.22 20.91 -5.83
CA LYS A 70 23.88 20.43 -6.22
C LYS A 70 22.96 20.25 -5.03
N VAL A 71 23.52 19.79 -3.90
CA VAL A 71 22.83 19.65 -2.61
C VAL A 71 22.46 21.02 -2.06
N VAL A 72 23.42 21.95 -1.99
CA VAL A 72 23.24 23.34 -1.52
C VAL A 72 22.20 24.07 -2.37
N LYS A 73 22.30 23.98 -3.70
CA LYS A 73 21.35 24.60 -4.65
C LYS A 73 20.03 23.83 -4.78
N LYS A 74 19.87 22.68 -4.10
CA LYS A 74 18.67 21.82 -4.12
C LYS A 74 18.20 21.45 -5.54
N THR A 75 19.16 21.23 -6.43
CA THR A 75 18.90 20.91 -7.85
C THR A 75 18.24 19.54 -8.00
N THR A 76 17.68 19.24 -9.18
CA THR A 76 17.13 17.92 -9.50
C THR A 76 18.18 16.82 -9.51
N GLU A 77 19.46 17.15 -9.72
CA GLU A 77 20.57 16.19 -9.71
C GLU A 77 20.85 15.62 -8.30
N SER A 78 20.44 16.36 -7.26
CA SER A 78 20.48 15.88 -5.86
C SER A 78 19.27 15.02 -5.47
N GLN A 79 18.47 14.61 -6.44
CA GLN A 79 17.22 13.87 -6.25
C GLN A 79 17.18 12.64 -7.16
N LYS A 80 16.47 11.62 -6.72
CA LYS A 80 16.13 10.45 -7.53
C LYS A 80 14.68 10.08 -7.28
N ASN A 81 14.08 9.44 -8.28
CA ASN A 81 12.72 8.94 -8.18
C ASN A 81 12.72 7.42 -8.12
N PHE A 82 11.73 6.89 -7.43
CA PHE A 82 11.41 5.46 -7.38
C PHE A 82 9.90 5.33 -7.23
N LYS A 83 9.38 4.11 -7.31
CA LYS A 83 7.95 3.88 -7.01
C LYS A 83 7.76 2.66 -6.13
N PHE A 84 6.79 2.75 -5.23
CA PHE A 84 6.21 1.57 -4.61
C PHE A 84 5.27 0.93 -5.62
N VAL A 85 5.38 -0.39 -5.78
CA VAL A 85 4.50 -1.20 -6.63
C VAL A 85 3.75 -2.18 -5.73
N ALA A 86 2.44 -2.14 -5.81
CA ALA A 86 1.57 -3.09 -5.14
C ALA A 86 1.18 -4.21 -6.12
N SER A 87 1.16 -5.45 -5.66
CA SER A 87 0.69 -6.60 -6.44
C SER A 87 -0.11 -7.54 -5.55
N GLU A 88 -0.87 -8.43 -6.18
CA GLU A 88 -1.65 -9.47 -5.47
C GLU A 88 -2.57 -8.88 -4.39
N CYS A 89 -3.09 -7.68 -4.63
CA CYS A 89 -3.97 -7.00 -3.71
C CYS A 89 -5.32 -7.72 -3.63
N SER A 90 -5.81 -7.91 -2.40
CA SER A 90 -7.16 -8.45 -2.18
C SER A 90 -8.23 -7.55 -2.81
N ALA A 91 -9.28 -8.14 -3.38
CA ALA A 91 -10.35 -7.42 -4.08
C ALA A 91 -11.13 -6.41 -3.21
N SER A 92 -11.10 -6.55 -1.88
CA SER A 92 -11.76 -5.67 -0.93
C SER A 92 -10.95 -4.42 -0.55
N LEU A 93 -9.72 -4.28 -1.05
CA LEU A 93 -8.83 -3.18 -0.71
C LEU A 93 -9.38 -1.85 -1.22
N ASN A 94 -9.68 -0.93 -0.30
CA ASN A 94 -10.15 0.40 -0.62
C ASN A 94 -9.13 1.49 -0.25
N LYS A 95 -8.12 1.17 0.59
CA LYS A 95 -7.15 2.13 1.07
C LYS A 95 -5.80 1.49 1.35
N ILE A 96 -4.75 2.18 0.90
CA ILE A 96 -3.36 1.91 1.28
C ILE A 96 -2.81 3.18 1.93
N THR A 97 -2.26 3.08 3.14
CA THR A 97 -1.54 4.17 3.78
C THR A 97 -0.07 3.82 3.84
N THR A 98 0.79 4.71 3.36
CA THR A 98 2.25 4.58 3.50
C THR A 98 2.72 5.47 4.64
N THR A 99 3.57 4.92 5.50
CA THR A 99 4.18 5.64 6.63
C THR A 99 5.69 5.50 6.56
N LEU A 100 6.43 6.57 6.87
CA LEU A 100 7.88 6.49 7.08
C LEU A 100 8.12 6.11 8.54
N ALA A 101 8.73 4.95 8.78
CA ALA A 101 9.01 4.45 10.13
C ALA A 101 9.99 5.36 10.89
N THR A 102 10.04 5.22 12.21
CA THR A 102 11.07 5.85 13.03
C THR A 102 12.46 5.35 12.64
N SER A 103 13.43 6.24 12.59
CA SER A 103 14.85 5.91 12.41
C SER A 103 15.66 6.48 13.58
N SER A 104 16.66 5.73 14.06
CA SER A 104 17.63 6.23 15.05
C SER A 104 18.45 7.41 14.53
N SER A 105 18.55 7.55 13.22
CA SER A 105 19.29 8.59 12.53
C SER A 105 18.37 9.73 12.07
N ALA A 106 17.13 9.79 12.55
CA ALA A 106 16.21 10.88 12.23
C ALA A 106 16.75 12.24 12.70
N SER A 107 16.51 13.28 11.90
CA SER A 107 16.82 14.68 12.20
C SER A 107 15.79 15.57 11.51
N GLY A 108 14.76 15.99 12.25
CA GLY A 108 13.60 16.68 11.66
C GLY A 108 12.93 15.79 10.61
N ASN A 109 12.80 16.28 9.38
CA ASN A 109 12.18 15.54 8.27
C ASN A 109 13.18 14.70 7.44
N TYR A 110 14.40 14.52 7.93
CA TYR A 110 15.47 13.83 7.22
C TYR A 110 15.99 12.62 7.99
N ILE A 111 16.60 11.69 7.28
CA ILE A 111 17.46 10.63 7.84
C ILE A 111 18.91 11.01 7.58
N LYS A 112 19.71 11.13 8.64
CA LYS A 112 21.12 11.50 8.58
C LYS A 112 21.97 10.42 7.90
N ASN A 113 23.16 10.81 7.48
CA ASN A 113 24.19 9.88 7.05
C ASN A 113 24.52 8.84 8.14
N GLU A 114 24.59 7.58 7.75
CA GLU A 114 24.92 6.41 8.56
C GLU A 114 26.23 5.74 8.10
N SER A 115 26.94 6.31 7.11
CA SER A 115 28.24 5.81 6.69
C SER A 115 29.24 5.88 7.85
N ALA A 116 29.97 4.79 8.04
CA ALA A 116 31.05 4.67 9.02
C ALA A 116 32.43 5.04 8.46
N ASP A 117 32.49 5.50 7.20
CA ASP A 117 33.75 5.87 6.56
C ASP A 117 34.38 7.10 7.25
N SER A 118 35.70 7.12 7.37
CA SER A 118 36.43 8.22 8.03
C SER A 118 36.26 9.57 7.34
N GLY A 119 35.90 9.57 6.06
CA GLY A 119 35.56 10.74 5.26
C GLY A 119 34.07 10.83 4.94
N ALA A 120 33.19 10.32 5.81
CA ALA A 120 31.75 10.41 5.61
C ALA A 120 31.27 11.87 5.56
N ALA A 121 30.28 12.13 4.70
CA ALA A 121 29.66 13.44 4.59
C ALA A 121 28.97 13.83 5.92
N THR A 122 29.08 15.09 6.32
CA THR A 122 28.48 15.62 7.56
C THR A 122 27.43 16.68 7.25
N ASN A 123 26.48 16.89 8.17
CA ASN A 123 25.32 17.79 8.01
C ASN A 123 24.53 17.58 6.72
N VAL A 124 24.51 16.34 6.20
CA VAL A 124 23.67 15.93 5.08
C VAL A 124 22.73 14.81 5.49
N GLY A 125 21.57 14.76 4.88
CA GLY A 125 20.59 13.70 5.06
C GLY A 125 19.68 13.56 3.86
N ILE A 126 18.84 12.52 3.89
CA ILE A 126 17.86 12.24 2.86
C ILE A 126 16.43 12.50 3.34
N GLY A 127 15.66 13.15 2.49
CA GLY A 127 14.22 13.37 2.66
C GLY A 127 13.43 12.57 1.62
N PHE A 128 12.20 12.19 1.96
CA PHE A 128 11.30 11.44 1.09
C PHE A 128 9.96 12.16 0.94
N LYS A 129 9.40 12.18 -0.26
CA LYS A 129 8.06 12.73 -0.53
C LYS A 129 7.42 12.03 -1.72
N GLN A 130 6.10 12.19 -1.88
CA GLN A 130 5.44 11.82 -3.12
C GLN A 130 5.99 12.69 -4.27
N LYS A 131 6.17 12.12 -5.45
CA LYS A 131 6.84 12.80 -6.57
C LYS A 131 6.11 14.06 -7.04
N ASP A 132 4.79 14.10 -6.90
CA ASP A 132 3.94 15.26 -7.21
C ASP A 132 3.93 16.34 -6.12
N THR A 133 4.50 16.06 -4.94
CA THR A 133 4.66 17.06 -3.89
C THR A 133 5.69 18.12 -4.28
N THR A 134 5.23 19.36 -4.42
CA THR A 134 6.08 20.52 -4.72
C THR A 134 6.92 20.96 -3.52
N GLY A 135 8.06 21.61 -3.78
CA GLY A 135 8.93 22.14 -2.73
C GLY A 135 9.60 21.08 -1.85
N GLU A 136 9.88 21.44 -0.59
CA GLU A 136 10.65 20.65 0.38
C GLU A 136 9.73 20.08 1.50
N SER A 137 8.51 19.69 1.13
CA SER A 137 7.54 19.07 2.04
C SER A 137 7.84 17.58 2.20
N TRP A 138 8.81 17.27 3.05
CA TRP A 138 9.32 15.93 3.32
C TRP A 138 8.50 15.17 4.37
N LEU A 139 8.39 13.85 4.23
CA LEU A 139 7.84 12.95 5.25
C LEU A 139 8.76 12.94 6.47
N GLN A 140 8.19 13.22 7.64
CA GLN A 140 8.91 13.12 8.90
C GLN A 140 9.05 11.66 9.34
N PRO A 141 10.25 11.15 9.66
CA PRO A 141 10.41 9.81 10.22
C PRO A 141 9.56 9.61 11.48
N GLY A 142 8.76 8.54 11.50
CA GLY A 142 7.89 8.14 12.61
C GLY A 142 6.46 8.70 12.56
N THR A 143 6.24 9.88 11.99
CA THR A 143 4.91 10.53 11.96
C THR A 143 4.41 10.82 10.56
N GLY A 144 5.31 10.97 9.59
CA GLY A 144 5.03 11.24 8.19
C GLY A 144 4.30 10.08 7.53
N LYS A 145 3.17 10.39 6.90
CA LYS A 145 2.33 9.43 6.20
C LYS A 145 1.55 10.07 5.07
N PHE A 146 1.12 9.26 4.12
CA PHE A 146 0.16 9.63 3.09
C PHE A 146 -0.74 8.46 2.72
N ASP A 147 -1.97 8.77 2.32
CA ASP A 147 -2.89 7.81 1.75
C ASP A 147 -2.69 7.75 0.24
N TRP A 148 -2.71 6.55 -0.34
CA TRP A 148 -2.66 6.39 -1.79
C TRP A 148 -3.94 6.96 -2.41
N SER A 149 -3.77 7.88 -3.36
CA SER A 149 -4.87 8.39 -4.18
C SER A 149 -5.52 7.28 -4.99
N ASP A 150 -6.75 7.53 -5.47
CA ASP A 150 -7.44 6.58 -6.35
C ASP A 150 -6.60 6.26 -7.60
N LYS A 151 -5.93 7.26 -8.19
CA LYS A 151 -5.02 7.05 -9.31
C LYS A 151 -3.88 6.09 -8.96
N GLN A 152 -3.25 6.27 -7.81
CA GLN A 152 -2.16 5.41 -7.35
C GLN A 152 -2.64 3.98 -7.09
N ARG A 153 -3.81 3.81 -6.45
CA ARG A 153 -4.39 2.48 -6.24
C ARG A 153 -4.79 1.80 -7.55
N THR A 154 -5.41 2.52 -8.49
CA THR A 154 -5.78 1.96 -9.80
C THR A 154 -4.55 1.59 -10.63
N ALA A 155 -3.47 2.37 -10.56
CA ALA A 155 -2.21 2.04 -11.21
C ALA A 155 -1.41 0.96 -10.46
N ASN A 156 -1.78 0.65 -9.21
CA ASN A 156 -1.00 -0.12 -8.25
C ASN A 156 0.42 0.43 -8.01
N GLU A 157 0.57 1.76 -8.12
CA GLU A 157 1.87 2.42 -8.07
C GLU A 157 1.79 3.75 -7.32
N ALA A 158 2.75 4.00 -6.42
CA ALA A 158 2.95 5.30 -5.80
C ALA A 158 4.37 5.82 -6.07
N GLU A 159 4.47 6.85 -6.92
CA GLU A 159 5.73 7.48 -7.29
C GLU A 159 6.26 8.38 -6.17
N MET A 160 7.54 8.24 -5.87
CA MET A 160 8.24 8.88 -4.77
C MET A 160 9.50 9.58 -5.27
N THR A 161 9.89 10.63 -4.55
CA THR A 161 11.18 11.31 -4.69
C THR A 161 11.96 11.17 -3.39
N VAL A 162 13.21 10.77 -3.51
CA VAL A 162 14.22 10.93 -2.46
C VAL A 162 15.17 12.06 -2.85
N ALA A 163 15.63 12.81 -1.86
CA ALA A 163 16.55 13.92 -2.11
C ALA A 163 17.62 14.01 -1.03
N LEU A 164 18.86 14.23 -1.45
CA LEU A 164 19.98 14.56 -0.58
C LEU A 164 19.95 16.06 -0.28
N ARG A 165 19.99 16.43 1.00
CA ARG A 165 19.87 17.81 1.49
C ARG A 165 20.84 18.09 2.61
N GLU A 166 21.23 19.36 2.74
CA GLU A 166 21.84 19.85 3.96
C GLU A 166 20.81 19.86 5.10
N LEU A 167 21.24 19.43 6.28
CA LEU A 167 20.46 19.48 7.51
C LEU A 167 20.52 20.88 8.14
N VAL A 168 21.64 21.55 7.96
CA VAL A 168 21.89 22.94 8.34
C VAL A 168 22.48 23.62 7.12
N GLU A 169 21.82 24.68 6.66
CA GLU A 169 22.20 25.41 5.44
C GLU A 169 23.65 25.89 5.50
N GLY A 170 24.42 25.55 4.46
CA GLY A 170 25.84 25.92 4.32
C GLY A 170 26.81 25.16 5.23
N ALA A 171 26.34 24.17 6.00
CA ALA A 171 27.18 23.40 6.91
C ALA A 171 27.51 21.98 6.41
N GLY A 172 26.99 21.58 5.24
CA GLY A 172 27.23 20.28 4.62
C GLY A 172 28.67 20.11 4.18
N THR A 173 29.24 18.92 4.42
CA THR A 173 30.57 18.56 3.92
C THR A 173 30.49 17.37 2.96
N PRO A 174 31.34 17.33 1.91
CA PRO A 174 31.38 16.20 0.99
C PRO A 174 31.95 14.95 1.70
N GLY A 175 31.63 13.78 1.14
CA GLY A 175 32.07 12.51 1.69
C GLY A 175 31.15 11.36 1.32
N ALA A 176 31.48 10.16 1.80
CA ALA A 176 30.64 9.00 1.62
C ALA A 176 29.28 9.19 2.32
N PHE A 177 28.20 8.74 1.68
CA PHE A 177 26.85 8.80 2.21
C PHE A 177 26.15 7.45 2.09
N SER A 178 25.55 6.99 3.18
CA SER A 178 24.59 5.88 3.18
C SER A 178 23.52 6.14 4.25
N ALA A 179 22.29 5.69 4.01
CA ALA A 179 21.22 5.79 5.00
C ALA A 179 20.16 4.74 4.74
N LYS A 180 19.52 4.26 5.80
CA LYS A 180 18.43 3.30 5.72
C LYS A 180 17.08 3.93 6.08
N ALA A 181 16.09 3.69 5.25
CA ALA A 181 14.69 4.05 5.49
C ALA A 181 13.82 2.79 5.53
N THR A 182 12.77 2.81 6.34
CA THR A 182 11.76 1.74 6.38
C THR A 182 10.39 2.37 6.17
N PHE A 183 9.62 1.82 5.23
CA PHE A 183 8.25 2.24 4.97
C PHE A 183 7.29 1.13 5.39
N ASN A 184 6.26 1.49 6.16
CA ASN A 184 5.20 0.55 6.51
C ASN A 184 3.93 0.89 5.73
N PHE A 185 3.23 -0.16 5.30
CA PHE A 185 1.98 -0.07 4.56
C PHE A 185 0.85 -0.64 5.42
N THR A 186 -0.23 0.11 5.56
CA THR A 186 -1.46 -0.37 6.18
C THR A 186 -2.60 -0.39 5.17
N TYR A 187 -3.44 -1.41 5.26
CA TYR A 187 -4.49 -1.75 4.30
C TYR A 187 -5.85 -1.70 4.97
N GLN A 188 -6.86 -1.13 4.28
CA GLN A 188 -8.26 -1.09 4.72
C GLN A 188 -9.20 -1.29 3.53
#